data_AF-A0A940ANN7-F1
#
_entry.id   AF-A0A940ANN7-F1
#
_cell.length_a   1.000
_cell.length_b   1.000
_cell.length_c   1.000
_cell.angle_alpha   90.00
_cell.angle_beta   90.00
_cell.angle_gamma   90.00
#
_symmetry.space_group_name_H-M   'P 1'
#
loop_
_entity.id
_entity.type
_entity.pdbx_description
1 polymer ?
#
loop_
_entity_poly.entity_id
_entity_poly.type
_entity_poly.pdbx_seq_one_letter_code
_entity_poly.pdbx_strand_id
1 'polypeptide(L)'
;MHTPSRKILSLLLACSLIAGTSVLCGCDDFRPRRIEPSASTTLGPPHSATTEATTTEEPAATPTPDPDPDHAAMQEALELAAKHSLSEDDLRGRYDLFVRFCRNVENNGRLGEFADYVYLLFPMIADHIKAESEDYFLAKVGSLKIQSWKIQRNHAGEYEQSDNTVTINSLYLESDDMSYMATVMHELTHFVDTNIDGPVEKVTFTTDHAYPINDVPKDQQGSLIGSSDVEFLVEGGAELYIAKYFTHYTRHYTPAVQFLTGLEYLCGSELLDEVFFAHDSAYVLSEYLISQGFSPEELIYFYTTMYAMCYWKTPTGTVLRPEDVLIRLYEKLRGSDFRADPTFCYILSSIYKEDFGFDVFPSPNEEFLKSNLLSYEDNQAFFYPILQQLDDLPPLQFYATQICCLYLDGKLYLAAEVSRYDGDDDDTNDDPGAPHEALVIDYDFETRVASSYELFMPPMVELNG
;
A
#
# COMPACT_ATOMS: atom_id res chain seq x y z
N MET A 1 14.04 0.84 -36.75
CA MET A 1 13.31 0.97 -35.48
C MET A 1 12.43 2.19 -35.61
N HIS A 2 11.17 1.99 -35.97
CA HIS A 2 10.20 3.08 -36.00
C HIS A 2 9.74 3.29 -34.56
N THR A 3 10.21 4.35 -33.92
CA THR A 3 9.56 4.89 -32.72
C THR A 3 8.08 5.05 -33.08
N PRO A 4 7.14 4.44 -32.33
CA PRO A 4 5.74 4.71 -32.56
C PRO A 4 5.55 6.23 -32.50
N SER A 5 4.88 6.80 -33.49
CA SER A 5 4.71 8.25 -33.53
C SER A 5 4.00 8.67 -32.25
N ARG A 6 4.53 9.71 -31.58
CA ARG A 6 3.92 10.38 -30.40
C ARG A 6 2.38 10.51 -30.48
N LYS A 7 1.85 10.57 -31.70
CA LYS A 7 0.43 10.48 -32.14
C LYS A 7 -0.46 9.41 -31.53
N ILE A 8 0.04 8.21 -31.22
CA ILE A 8 -0.83 7.10 -30.77
C ILE A 8 -0.81 6.98 -29.24
N LEU A 9 0.30 7.33 -28.60
CA LEU A 9 0.42 7.33 -27.14
C LEU A 9 -0.54 8.33 -26.50
N SER A 10 -0.63 9.52 -27.08
CA SER A 10 -1.45 10.58 -26.52
C SER A 10 -2.96 10.41 -26.78
N LEU A 11 -3.38 9.37 -27.50
CA LEU A 11 -4.77 8.94 -27.52
C LEU A 11 -5.13 8.19 -26.22
N LEU A 12 -4.15 7.51 -25.60
CA LEU A 12 -4.32 6.82 -24.32
C LEU A 12 -4.37 7.78 -23.13
N LEU A 13 -3.72 8.94 -23.23
CA LEU A 13 -3.21 9.64 -22.03
C LEU A 13 -3.98 10.86 -21.56
N ALA A 14 -5.13 11.21 -22.15
CA ALA A 14 -5.72 12.51 -21.82
C ALA A 14 -6.57 12.60 -20.54
N CYS A 15 -6.51 11.63 -19.61
CA CYS A 15 -7.10 11.82 -18.26
C CYS A 15 -6.27 11.33 -17.06
N SER A 16 -4.98 11.02 -17.17
CA SER A 16 -4.18 10.75 -15.95
C SER A 16 -4.00 11.99 -15.05
N LEU A 17 -4.35 13.18 -15.53
CA LEU A 17 -4.36 14.43 -14.75
C LEU A 17 -5.73 14.83 -14.17
N ILE A 18 -6.75 13.99 -14.30
CA ILE A 18 -8.04 14.17 -13.60
C ILE A 18 -8.10 13.27 -12.35
N ALA A 19 -6.97 13.13 -11.63
CA ALA A 19 -7.03 12.90 -10.17
C ALA A 19 -7.34 14.20 -9.41
N GLY A 20 -7.35 15.34 -10.13
CA GLY A 20 -7.60 16.67 -9.58
C GLY A 20 -9.07 17.05 -9.44
N THR A 21 -9.89 16.23 -8.79
CA THR A 21 -10.99 16.63 -7.89
C THR A 21 -11.47 15.35 -7.23
N SER A 22 -11.01 15.10 -5.99
CA SER A 22 -11.45 14.00 -5.11
C SER A 22 -11.20 12.56 -5.60
N VAL A 23 -10.32 11.83 -4.90
CA VAL A 23 -10.26 10.36 -4.93
C VAL A 23 -11.24 9.86 -3.87
N LEU A 24 -12.29 9.14 -4.29
CA LEU A 24 -13.39 8.69 -3.42
C LEU A 24 -13.21 7.19 -3.12
N CYS A 25 -12.76 6.80 -1.92
CA CYS A 25 -12.50 5.38 -1.59
C CYS A 25 -13.81 4.60 -1.36
N GLY A 26 -14.00 3.48 -2.04
CA GLY A 26 -15.21 2.64 -1.89
C GLY A 26 -15.18 1.72 -0.67
N CYS A 27 -14.66 2.17 0.47
CA CYS A 27 -14.45 1.35 1.66
C CYS A 27 -15.68 1.49 2.59
N ASP A 28 -16.58 0.51 2.61
CA ASP A 28 -17.76 0.45 3.48
C ASP A 28 -17.47 -0.56 4.62
N ASP A 29 -17.69 -0.21 5.90
CA ASP A 29 -17.62 -1.17 7.02
C ASP A 29 -18.70 -0.98 8.10
N PHE A 30 -19.12 -2.12 8.68
CA PHE A 30 -20.23 -2.30 9.62
C PHE A 30 -19.81 -2.04 11.10
N ARG A 31 -20.77 -1.65 11.97
CA ARG A 31 -20.62 -1.33 13.43
C ARG A 31 -21.32 -2.39 14.33
N PRO A 32 -21.35 -2.37 15.72
CA PRO A 32 -20.86 -1.40 16.76
C PRO A 32 -20.38 -1.89 18.19
N ARG A 33 -19.72 -0.97 18.96
CA ARG A 33 -19.87 -0.57 20.40
C ARG A 33 -19.30 -1.39 21.59
N ARG A 34 -18.08 -1.01 22.01
CA ARG A 34 -17.56 -0.41 23.29
C ARG A 34 -18.11 -0.80 24.69
N ILE A 35 -17.28 -1.45 25.54
CA ILE A 35 -17.06 -1.23 27.01
C ILE A 35 -15.62 -1.62 27.44
N GLU A 36 -15.06 -0.86 28.40
CA GLU A 36 -13.67 -0.69 28.87
C GLU A 36 -12.84 -1.89 29.42
N PRO A 37 -11.48 -1.76 29.49
CA PRO A 37 -10.53 -2.87 29.43
C PRO A 37 -9.82 -3.22 30.76
N SER A 38 -9.19 -4.40 30.83
CA SER A 38 -8.13 -4.64 31.82
C SER A 38 -7.03 -5.62 31.40
N ALA A 39 -5.80 -5.11 31.52
CA ALA A 39 -4.57 -5.77 31.98
C ALA A 39 -3.83 -6.77 31.07
N SER A 40 -2.68 -6.27 30.57
CA SER A 40 -1.54 -6.98 29.97
C SER A 40 -0.81 -7.89 30.96
N THR A 41 -0.29 -9.02 30.46
CA THR A 41 0.74 -9.81 31.14
C THR A 41 1.79 -10.33 30.17
N THR A 42 3.03 -9.87 30.35
CA THR A 42 4.28 -10.46 29.86
C THR A 42 4.81 -11.46 30.89
N LEU A 43 5.33 -12.61 30.46
CA LEU A 43 6.16 -13.49 31.30
C LEU A 43 7.32 -14.12 30.49
N GLY A 44 8.55 -13.72 30.80
CA GLY A 44 9.69 -14.67 30.90
C GLY A 44 9.72 -15.29 32.31
N PRO A 45 10.84 -15.78 32.88
CA PRO A 45 12.17 -16.22 32.40
C PRO A 45 12.50 -17.67 32.94
N PRO A 46 13.75 -18.19 33.13
CA PRO A 46 14.62 -17.76 34.24
C PRO A 46 16.17 -17.91 34.13
N HIS A 47 16.86 -16.96 34.78
CA HIS A 47 18.04 -17.03 35.68
C HIS A 47 19.35 -17.78 35.34
N SER A 48 20.48 -17.07 35.45
CA SER A 48 21.28 -17.05 36.70
C SER A 48 22.42 -16.01 36.73
N ALA A 49 22.70 -15.54 37.94
CA ALA A 49 23.55 -14.43 38.35
C ALA A 49 25.03 -14.77 38.49
N THR A 50 25.93 -13.76 38.48
CA THR A 50 26.74 -13.36 39.65
C THR A 50 27.37 -11.98 39.49
N THR A 51 27.49 -11.30 40.63
CA THR A 51 27.96 -9.93 40.92
C THR A 51 29.49 -9.81 40.98
N GLU A 52 30.04 -8.65 40.64
CA GLU A 52 31.15 -8.04 41.39
C GLU A 52 31.21 -6.52 41.14
N ALA A 53 31.46 -5.77 42.21
CA ALA A 53 31.49 -4.31 42.25
C ALA A 53 32.93 -3.80 42.20
N THR A 54 33.18 -2.69 41.51
CA THR A 54 34.38 -1.87 41.77
C THR A 54 34.10 -0.40 41.47
N THR A 55 34.69 0.44 42.30
CA THR A 55 34.43 1.86 42.57
C THR A 55 35.33 2.79 41.75
N THR A 56 34.77 3.97 41.42
CA THR A 56 35.39 5.31 41.26
C THR A 56 36.55 5.53 40.28
N GLU A 57 36.37 6.45 39.33
CA GLU A 57 37.06 7.77 39.31
C GLU A 57 36.51 8.66 38.18
N GLU A 58 36.27 9.93 38.54
CA GLU A 58 35.75 11.00 37.71
C GLU A 58 36.95 11.78 37.11
N PRO A 59 37.12 11.88 35.77
CA PRO A 59 38.10 12.80 35.20
C PRO A 59 37.43 14.07 34.66
N ALA A 60 38.15 15.16 34.88
CA ALA A 60 37.78 16.53 34.62
C ALA A 60 37.32 16.82 33.18
N ALA A 61 36.33 17.72 33.08
CA ALA A 61 35.80 18.27 31.84
C ALA A 61 36.92 18.92 31.00
N THR A 62 37.14 18.34 29.83
CA THR A 62 37.86 18.97 28.72
C THR A 62 36.79 19.66 27.86
N PRO A 63 37.03 20.84 27.25
CA PRO A 63 36.01 21.50 26.45
C PRO A 63 35.66 20.57 25.28
N THR A 64 34.41 20.16 25.21
CA THR A 64 33.88 19.37 24.09
C THR A 64 34.07 20.20 22.82
N PRO A 65 34.64 19.62 21.75
CA PRO A 65 34.54 20.22 20.43
C PRO A 65 33.05 20.45 20.14
N ASP A 66 32.69 21.57 19.52
CA ASP A 66 31.33 21.74 18.98
C ASP A 66 30.97 20.45 18.23
N PRO A 67 29.83 19.82 18.55
CA PRO A 67 29.44 18.59 17.88
C PRO A 67 29.34 18.87 16.38
N ASP A 68 29.91 17.96 15.59
CA ASP A 68 29.74 17.94 14.14
C ASP A 68 28.25 18.17 13.82
N PRO A 69 27.88 19.17 12.99
CA PRO A 69 26.48 19.47 12.69
C PRO A 69 25.70 18.22 12.24
N ASP A 70 26.35 17.27 11.58
CA ASP A 70 25.74 15.99 11.18
C ASP A 70 25.45 15.08 12.38
N HIS A 71 26.29 15.12 13.42
CA HIS A 71 26.09 14.39 14.67
C HIS A 71 25.00 15.03 15.56
N ALA A 72 24.86 16.36 15.53
CA ALA A 72 23.80 17.04 16.28
C ALA A 72 22.41 16.75 15.69
N ALA A 73 22.28 16.81 14.37
CA ALA A 73 21.03 16.46 13.67
C ALA A 73 20.64 15.00 13.88
N MET A 74 21.61 14.08 13.86
CA MET A 74 21.39 12.67 14.16
C MET A 74 20.83 12.45 15.57
N GLN A 75 21.41 13.07 16.60
CA GLN A 75 20.92 12.92 17.98
C GLN A 75 19.51 13.50 18.15
N GLU A 76 19.24 14.69 17.60
CA GLU A 76 17.90 15.29 17.62
C GLU A 76 16.88 14.37 16.90
N ALA A 77 17.25 13.81 15.75
CA ALA A 77 16.40 12.88 15.02
C ALA A 77 16.09 11.61 15.81
N LEU A 78 17.06 11.01 16.48
CA LEU A 78 16.86 9.81 17.30
C LEU A 78 15.95 10.07 18.51
N GLU A 79 16.09 11.24 19.15
CA GLU A 79 15.20 11.65 20.25
C GLU A 79 13.75 11.86 19.75
N LEU A 80 13.58 12.49 18.59
CA LEU A 80 12.27 12.67 17.96
C LEU A 80 11.67 11.34 17.50
N ALA A 81 12.47 10.41 16.98
CA ALA A 81 12.00 9.10 16.52
C ALA A 81 11.44 8.31 17.69
N ALA A 82 12.19 8.23 18.79
CA ALA A 82 11.76 7.57 20.01
C ALA A 82 10.48 8.19 20.61
N LYS A 83 10.31 9.51 20.50
CA LYS A 83 9.08 10.22 20.93
C LYS A 83 7.85 9.80 20.13
N HIS A 84 8.01 9.44 18.86
CA HIS A 84 6.92 9.12 17.92
C HIS A 84 6.88 7.64 17.53
N SER A 85 7.43 6.77 18.38
CA SER A 85 7.42 5.31 18.19
C SER A 85 8.08 4.84 16.89
N LEU A 86 9.08 5.56 16.40
CA LEU A 86 9.92 5.19 15.26
C LEU A 86 11.30 4.74 15.74
N SER A 87 11.88 3.79 15.02
CA SER A 87 13.25 3.30 15.20
C SER A 87 14.27 4.12 14.41
N GLU A 88 15.56 3.85 14.61
CA GLU A 88 16.60 4.43 13.75
C GLU A 88 16.50 3.94 12.30
N ASP A 89 16.14 2.67 12.10
CA ASP A 89 16.02 2.06 10.78
C ASP A 89 14.91 2.74 9.97
N ASP A 90 13.82 3.15 10.62
CA ASP A 90 12.72 3.94 10.03
C ASP A 90 13.17 5.28 9.46
N LEU A 91 14.30 5.81 9.94
CA LEU A 91 14.83 7.08 9.45
C LEU A 91 15.61 6.94 8.15
N ARG A 92 16.02 5.71 7.77
CA ARG A 92 16.81 5.44 6.55
C ARG A 92 18.08 6.30 6.44
N GLY A 93 18.65 6.71 7.58
CA GLY A 93 19.78 7.64 7.65
C GLY A 93 19.46 9.09 7.21
N ARG A 94 18.20 9.44 6.97
CA ARG A 94 17.72 10.76 6.53
C ARG A 94 17.43 11.69 7.73
N TYR A 95 18.38 11.83 8.65
CA TYR A 95 18.18 12.52 9.93
C TYR A 95 17.76 14.01 9.79
N ASP A 96 18.42 14.80 8.92
CA ASP A 96 18.05 16.22 8.71
C ASP A 96 16.63 16.38 8.15
N LEU A 97 16.28 15.53 7.17
CA LEU A 97 14.94 15.51 6.59
C LEU A 97 13.89 15.15 7.65
N PHE A 98 14.18 14.18 8.52
CA PHE A 98 13.29 13.80 9.61
C PHE A 98 13.06 14.95 10.59
N VAL A 99 14.10 15.65 11.01
CA VAL A 99 13.99 16.82 11.91
C VAL A 99 13.15 17.93 11.26
N ARG A 100 13.37 18.23 9.99
CA ARG A 100 12.58 19.22 9.23
C ARG A 100 11.12 18.77 9.06
N PHE A 101 10.89 17.48 8.83
CA PHE A 101 9.56 16.87 8.76
C PHE A 101 8.82 17.02 10.08
N CYS A 102 9.42 16.60 11.20
CA CYS A 102 8.82 16.74 12.53
C CYS A 102 8.47 18.20 12.84
N ARG A 103 9.35 19.15 12.54
CA ARG A 103 9.05 20.58 12.73
C ARG A 103 7.84 21.05 11.92
N ASN A 104 7.62 20.52 10.72
CA ASN A 104 6.43 20.87 9.94
C ASN A 104 5.15 20.26 10.53
N VAL A 105 5.21 19.03 11.03
CA VAL A 105 4.10 18.37 11.73
C VAL A 105 3.75 19.12 13.01
N GLU A 106 4.73 19.40 13.88
CA GLU A 106 4.53 20.09 15.17
C GLU A 106 3.99 21.51 15.02
N ASN A 107 4.38 22.22 13.96
CA ASN A 107 3.88 23.57 13.67
C ASN A 107 2.53 23.58 12.93
N ASN A 108 2.03 22.43 12.48
CA ASN A 108 0.76 22.34 11.76
C ASN A 108 -0.40 21.97 12.70
N GLY A 109 -0.97 23.00 13.33
CA GLY A 109 -2.15 22.83 14.21
C GLY A 109 -3.43 22.32 13.53
N ARG A 110 -3.45 22.11 12.21
CA ARG A 110 -4.60 21.54 11.48
C ARG A 110 -4.58 20.01 11.40
N LEU A 111 -3.53 19.37 11.87
CA LEU A 111 -3.48 17.92 12.00
C LEU A 111 -4.25 17.45 13.24
N GLY A 112 -4.30 18.26 14.29
CA GLY A 112 -5.03 17.94 15.52
C GLY A 112 -4.55 16.61 16.11
N GLU A 113 -5.51 15.73 16.42
CA GLU A 113 -5.26 14.37 16.95
C GLU A 113 -4.60 13.43 15.94
N PHE A 114 -4.58 13.77 14.65
CA PHE A 114 -4.01 12.92 13.60
C PHE A 114 -2.50 13.12 13.38
N ALA A 115 -1.85 14.01 14.14
CA ALA A 115 -0.42 14.30 13.98
C ALA A 115 0.44 13.03 14.10
N ASP A 116 0.05 12.10 14.97
CA ASP A 116 0.81 10.86 15.19
C ASP A 116 0.80 9.92 13.97
N TYR A 117 -0.31 9.83 13.23
CA TYR A 117 -0.35 9.11 11.96
C TYR A 117 0.57 9.73 10.89
N VAL A 118 0.73 11.05 10.92
CA VAL A 118 1.61 11.73 9.96
C VAL A 118 3.07 11.36 10.22
N TYR A 119 3.51 11.19 11.47
CA TYR A 119 4.89 10.73 11.74
C TYR A 119 5.18 9.36 11.14
N LEU A 120 4.20 8.45 11.17
CA LEU A 120 4.34 7.10 10.63
C LEU A 120 4.63 7.07 9.13
N LEU A 121 4.30 8.12 8.36
CA LEU A 121 4.60 8.19 6.93
C LEU A 121 6.10 8.29 6.62
N PHE A 122 6.93 8.63 7.61
CA PHE A 122 8.33 9.00 7.35
C PHE A 122 9.16 7.93 6.62
N PRO A 123 9.09 6.62 6.96
CA PRO A 123 9.86 5.60 6.24
C PRO A 123 9.55 5.59 4.74
N MET A 124 8.27 5.62 4.37
CA MET A 124 7.83 5.71 2.98
C MET A 124 8.35 7.00 2.31
N ILE A 125 8.26 8.13 3.00
CA ILE A 125 8.78 9.40 2.48
C ILE A 125 10.30 9.29 2.26
N ALA A 126 11.04 8.76 3.23
CA ALA A 126 12.50 8.66 3.19
C ALA A 126 13.00 7.75 2.06
N ASP A 127 12.26 6.66 1.78
CA ASP A 127 12.57 5.69 0.73
C ASP A 127 12.32 6.26 -0.68
N HIS A 128 11.34 7.16 -0.86
CA HIS A 128 10.89 7.57 -2.20
C HIS A 128 11.09 9.05 -2.55
N ILE A 129 11.34 9.95 -1.58
CA ILE A 129 11.47 11.37 -1.86
C ILE A 129 12.82 11.73 -2.49
N LYS A 130 12.75 12.46 -3.61
CA LYS A 130 13.91 13.05 -4.28
C LYS A 130 14.35 14.34 -3.59
N ALA A 131 15.65 14.60 -3.56
CA ALA A 131 16.23 15.76 -2.87
C ALA A 131 15.65 17.09 -3.36
N GLU A 132 15.38 17.22 -4.65
CA GLU A 132 14.77 18.39 -5.28
C GLU A 132 13.31 18.64 -4.88
N SER A 133 12.60 17.62 -4.39
CA SER A 133 11.18 17.70 -4.01
C SER A 133 10.97 17.89 -2.51
N GLU A 134 12.03 17.75 -1.68
CA GLU A 134 11.93 17.84 -0.22
C GLU A 134 11.25 19.12 0.28
N ASP A 135 11.70 20.30 -0.17
CA ASP A 135 11.15 21.58 0.30
C ASP A 135 9.68 21.76 -0.10
N TYR A 136 9.30 21.28 -1.30
CA TYR A 136 7.92 21.30 -1.74
C TYR A 136 7.05 20.40 -0.87
N PHE A 137 7.48 19.15 -0.67
CA PHE A 137 6.74 18.18 0.11
C PHE A 137 6.58 18.62 1.57
N LEU A 138 7.66 19.13 2.19
CA LEU A 138 7.62 19.66 3.56
C LEU A 138 6.64 20.83 3.69
N ALA A 139 6.55 21.71 2.69
CA ALA A 139 5.54 22.77 2.67
C ALA A 139 4.10 22.20 2.57
N LYS A 140 3.92 21.06 1.89
CA LYS A 140 2.64 20.34 1.84
C LYS A 140 2.31 19.67 3.18
N VAL A 141 3.29 19.14 3.90
CA VAL A 141 3.13 18.64 5.29
C VAL A 141 2.70 19.78 6.22
N GLY A 142 3.39 20.92 6.17
CA GLY A 142 3.05 22.11 6.95
C GLY A 142 1.69 22.72 6.58
N SER A 143 1.12 22.33 5.44
CA SER A 143 -0.18 22.80 4.97
C SER A 143 -1.32 21.79 4.99
N LEU A 144 -1.05 20.53 5.35
CA LEU A 144 -2.02 19.44 5.39
C LEU A 144 -3.13 19.71 6.42
N LYS A 145 -4.37 19.40 6.05
CA LYS A 145 -5.53 19.45 6.96
C LYS A 145 -6.09 18.04 7.08
N ILE A 146 -6.32 17.57 8.29
CA ILE A 146 -7.01 16.29 8.52
C ILE A 146 -8.27 16.58 9.33
N GLN A 147 -9.40 16.05 8.88
CA GLN A 147 -10.69 16.25 9.52
C GLN A 147 -11.50 14.97 9.53
N SER A 148 -12.25 14.75 10.62
CA SER A 148 -13.21 13.65 10.71
C SER A 148 -14.64 14.18 10.66
N TRP A 149 -15.48 13.57 9.82
CA TRP A 149 -16.89 13.93 9.71
C TRP A 149 -17.79 12.74 10.05
N LYS A 150 -18.91 13.03 10.72
CA LYS A 150 -20.01 12.08 10.96
C LYS A 150 -21.11 12.25 9.91
N ILE A 151 -20.78 12.12 8.63
CA ILE A 151 -21.73 12.30 7.52
C ILE A 151 -21.86 10.98 6.76
N GLN A 152 -23.09 10.57 6.41
CA GLN A 152 -23.31 9.43 5.50
C GLN A 152 -22.83 9.81 4.10
N ARG A 153 -21.53 9.63 3.85
CA ARG A 153 -20.96 9.50 2.52
C ARG A 153 -20.76 8.00 2.24
N ASN A 154 -20.79 7.63 0.96
CA ASN A 154 -20.61 6.25 0.49
C ASN A 154 -19.10 5.85 0.45
N HIS A 155 -18.29 6.36 1.36
CA HIS A 155 -16.84 6.15 1.43
C HIS A 155 -16.30 6.37 2.85
N ALA A 156 -15.26 5.60 3.24
CA ALA A 156 -14.58 5.73 4.53
C ALA A 156 -13.60 6.90 4.60
N GLY A 157 -13.01 7.29 3.45
CA GLY A 157 -11.98 8.32 3.38
C GLY A 157 -11.96 9.04 2.03
N GLU A 158 -11.27 10.19 2.00
CA GLU A 158 -10.99 10.96 0.79
C GLU A 158 -9.81 11.92 1.03
N TYR A 159 -8.84 11.91 0.11
CA TYR A 159 -7.86 12.99 -0.04
C TYR A 159 -8.23 13.95 -1.17
N GLU A 160 -8.33 15.23 -0.83
CA GLU A 160 -8.56 16.32 -1.77
C GLU A 160 -7.30 17.16 -1.97
N GLN A 161 -6.64 16.99 -3.12
CA GLN A 161 -5.43 17.74 -3.49
C GLN A 161 -5.65 19.26 -3.50
N SER A 162 -6.84 19.73 -3.88
CA SER A 162 -7.15 21.16 -4.08
C SER A 162 -7.05 21.98 -2.79
N ASP A 163 -7.48 21.40 -1.67
CA ASP A 163 -7.43 21.98 -0.33
C ASP A 163 -6.41 21.27 0.58
N ASN A 164 -5.58 20.38 0.02
CA ASN A 164 -4.60 19.57 0.73
C ASN A 164 -5.19 18.93 1.99
N THR A 165 -6.34 18.27 1.84
CA THR A 165 -7.20 17.85 2.94
C THR A 165 -7.46 16.36 2.89
N VAL A 166 -7.22 15.66 3.99
CA VAL A 166 -7.72 14.30 4.24
C VAL A 166 -9.00 14.40 5.06
N THR A 167 -10.07 13.75 4.58
CA THR A 167 -11.35 13.64 5.27
C THR A 167 -11.62 12.19 5.62
N ILE A 168 -11.78 11.90 6.92
CA ILE A 168 -12.11 10.56 7.41
C ILE A 168 -13.59 10.53 7.79
N ASN A 169 -14.32 9.56 7.27
CA ASN A 169 -15.72 9.36 7.61
C ASN A 169 -15.84 8.46 8.84
N SER A 170 -15.93 9.08 10.01
CA SER A 170 -16.01 8.39 11.30
C SER A 170 -17.40 7.78 11.58
N LEU A 171 -18.29 7.69 10.58
CA LEU A 171 -19.54 6.97 10.74
C LEU A 171 -19.36 5.46 10.74
N TYR A 172 -18.24 4.91 10.33
CA TYR A 172 -18.10 3.47 10.14
C TYR A 172 -17.04 2.83 11.02
N LEU A 173 -16.24 3.63 11.74
CA LEU A 173 -14.99 3.19 12.32
C LEU A 173 -14.90 3.64 13.78
N GLU A 174 -14.56 2.73 14.69
CA GLU A 174 -14.14 3.08 16.05
C GLU A 174 -12.67 3.53 16.00
N SER A 175 -12.31 4.56 16.76
CA SER A 175 -10.98 5.21 16.69
C SER A 175 -9.81 4.29 17.08
N ASP A 176 -10.12 3.18 17.74
CA ASP A 176 -9.25 2.13 18.26
C ASP A 176 -9.29 0.85 17.39
N ASP A 177 -9.90 0.92 16.20
CA ASP A 177 -9.95 -0.17 15.24
C ASP A 177 -8.82 -0.07 14.21
N MET A 178 -8.24 -1.21 13.89
CA MET A 178 -7.33 -1.42 12.77
C MET A 178 -7.89 -0.91 11.43
N SER A 179 -9.19 -1.08 11.21
CA SER A 179 -9.89 -0.56 10.03
C SER A 179 -9.80 0.97 9.96
N TYR A 180 -9.79 1.64 11.12
CA TYR A 180 -9.65 3.10 11.20
C TYR A 180 -8.25 3.56 10.81
N MET A 181 -7.22 2.95 11.41
CA MET A 181 -5.84 3.24 11.05
C MET A 181 -5.61 2.95 9.55
N ALA A 182 -6.02 1.79 9.05
CA ALA A 182 -5.86 1.43 7.65
C ALA A 182 -6.49 2.48 6.73
N THR A 183 -7.69 2.97 7.04
CA THR A 183 -8.35 4.05 6.30
C THR A 183 -7.54 5.35 6.37
N VAL A 184 -7.10 5.77 7.56
CA VAL A 184 -6.31 7.00 7.72
C VAL A 184 -5.01 6.92 6.93
N MET A 185 -4.29 5.81 7.03
CA MET A 185 -3.02 5.60 6.34
C MET A 185 -3.21 5.46 4.82
N HIS A 186 -4.32 4.88 4.36
CA HIS A 186 -4.68 4.85 2.93
C HIS A 186 -4.81 6.25 2.37
N GLU A 187 -5.61 7.10 3.00
CA GLU A 187 -5.80 8.49 2.55
C GLU A 187 -4.54 9.34 2.72
N LEU A 188 -3.72 9.07 3.75
CA LEU A 188 -2.42 9.72 3.89
C LEU A 188 -1.41 9.22 2.84
N THR A 189 -1.56 8.01 2.32
CA THR A 189 -0.75 7.52 1.19
C THR A 189 -1.10 8.29 -0.09
N HIS A 190 -2.38 8.63 -0.31
CA HIS A 190 -2.79 9.57 -1.37
C HIS A 190 -2.25 11.00 -1.16
N PHE A 191 -2.03 11.42 0.10
CA PHE A 191 -1.29 12.65 0.35
C PHE A 191 0.19 12.52 -0.05
N VAL A 192 0.82 11.37 0.19
CA VAL A 192 2.22 11.14 -0.19
C VAL A 192 2.36 11.08 -1.71
N ASP A 193 1.65 10.18 -2.39
CA ASP A 193 1.81 9.92 -3.83
C ASP A 193 1.62 11.17 -4.70
N THR A 194 0.68 12.02 -4.31
CA THR A 194 0.28 13.19 -5.08
C THR A 194 1.30 14.32 -4.96
N ASN A 195 2.09 14.35 -3.89
CA ASN A 195 2.95 15.48 -3.56
C ASN A 195 4.45 15.15 -3.55
N ILE A 196 4.83 13.88 -3.47
CA ILE A 196 6.23 13.47 -3.26
C ILE A 196 7.13 13.77 -4.47
N ASP A 197 6.58 13.76 -5.69
CA ASP A 197 7.30 14.08 -6.93
C ASP A 197 7.35 15.59 -7.24
N GLY A 198 6.96 16.44 -6.27
CA GLY A 198 7.08 17.88 -6.37
C GLY A 198 5.81 18.57 -6.91
N PRO A 199 5.92 19.81 -7.44
CA PRO A 199 4.78 20.54 -7.94
C PRO A 199 4.27 19.96 -9.26
N VAL A 200 2.97 19.64 -9.30
CA VAL A 200 2.28 19.22 -10.53
C VAL A 200 2.27 20.35 -11.56
N GLU A 201 3.00 20.17 -12.66
CA GLU A 201 2.71 20.89 -13.90
C GLU A 201 1.56 20.15 -14.63
N LYS A 202 0.35 20.74 -14.67
CA LYS A 202 -0.82 20.13 -15.31
C LYS A 202 -0.66 20.09 -16.84
N VAL A 203 -0.11 19.01 -17.37
CA VAL A 203 0.16 18.82 -18.80
C VAL A 203 -0.66 17.67 -19.37
N THR A 204 -1.77 17.96 -20.05
CA THR A 204 -2.56 16.94 -20.74
C THR A 204 -1.92 16.60 -22.09
N PHE A 205 -1.82 15.31 -22.40
CA PHE A 205 -1.31 14.86 -23.68
C PHE A 205 -2.46 14.62 -24.67
N THR A 206 -2.35 15.16 -25.88
CA THR A 206 -3.23 14.80 -27.00
C THR A 206 -2.40 14.27 -28.17
N THR A 207 -3.05 13.60 -29.14
CA THR A 207 -2.41 12.88 -30.25
C THR A 207 -1.16 13.61 -30.74
N ASP A 208 -1.27 14.89 -31.05
CA ASP A 208 -0.15 15.58 -31.67
C ASP A 208 0.78 16.32 -30.70
N HIS A 209 0.36 16.82 -29.53
CA HIS A 209 1.11 17.73 -28.65
C HIS A 209 0.79 17.54 -27.15
N ALA A 210 1.72 17.95 -26.28
CA ALA A 210 1.47 18.19 -24.86
C ALA A 210 0.86 19.60 -24.70
N TYR A 211 -0.28 19.71 -24.03
CA TYR A 211 -0.99 20.96 -23.79
C TYR A 211 -1.07 21.24 -22.29
N PRO A 212 -1.00 22.50 -21.86
CA PRO A 212 -1.59 22.89 -20.59
C PRO A 212 -3.06 22.43 -20.56
N ILE A 213 -3.52 21.85 -19.46
CA ILE A 213 -4.87 21.24 -19.32
C ILE A 213 -6.05 22.09 -19.83
N ASN A 214 -5.92 23.41 -19.82
CA ASN A 214 -6.95 24.35 -20.27
C ASN A 214 -7.02 24.53 -21.80
N ASP A 215 -6.10 23.94 -22.56
CA ASP A 215 -5.90 24.19 -23.99
C ASP A 215 -6.22 22.97 -24.89
N VAL A 216 -6.82 21.90 -24.34
CA VAL A 216 -7.16 20.67 -25.08
C VAL A 216 -8.29 20.93 -26.11
N PRO A 217 -8.10 20.63 -27.40
CA PRO A 217 -9.15 20.75 -28.42
C PRO A 217 -10.37 19.84 -28.15
N LYS A 218 -11.59 20.40 -28.27
CA LYS A 218 -12.86 19.70 -27.96
C LYS A 218 -13.09 18.42 -28.77
N ASP A 219 -12.56 18.34 -29.98
CA ASP A 219 -12.69 17.20 -30.89
C ASP A 219 -11.80 16.00 -30.49
N GLN A 220 -10.88 16.17 -29.55
CA GLN A 220 -10.00 15.09 -29.07
C GLN A 220 -10.43 14.54 -27.69
N GLN A 221 -11.52 15.03 -27.10
CA GLN A 221 -12.01 14.62 -25.77
C GLN A 221 -12.71 13.26 -25.73
N GLY A 222 -13.08 12.66 -26.88
CA GLY A 222 -13.86 11.41 -26.93
C GLY A 222 -13.04 10.11 -27.00
N SER A 223 -11.72 10.20 -27.00
CA SER A 223 -10.82 9.03 -27.11
C SER A 223 -9.96 8.80 -25.87
N LEU A 224 -10.29 9.46 -24.76
CA LEU A 224 -9.48 9.49 -23.56
C LEU A 224 -9.78 8.28 -22.69
N ILE A 225 -8.75 7.65 -22.12
CA ILE A 225 -8.91 6.78 -20.96
C ILE A 225 -9.53 7.62 -19.85
N GLY A 226 -10.58 7.15 -19.18
CA GLY A 226 -11.22 7.90 -18.09
C GLY A 226 -10.32 7.93 -16.85
N SER A 227 -10.46 8.95 -15.99
CA SER A 227 -9.78 8.98 -14.69
C SER A 227 -10.08 7.73 -13.85
N SER A 228 -11.26 7.15 -14.02
CA SER A 228 -11.66 5.92 -13.37
C SER A 228 -10.86 4.70 -13.82
N ASP A 229 -10.41 4.67 -15.07
CA ASP A 229 -9.74 3.48 -15.63
C ASP A 229 -8.32 3.28 -15.09
N VAL A 230 -7.76 4.28 -14.41
CA VAL A 230 -6.46 4.25 -13.74
C VAL A 230 -6.56 4.14 -12.22
N GLU A 231 -7.78 4.04 -11.66
CA GLU A 231 -8.02 3.91 -10.22
C GLU A 231 -7.30 2.68 -9.62
N PHE A 232 -7.06 1.63 -10.40
CA PHE A 232 -6.28 0.48 -9.93
C PHE A 232 -4.82 0.84 -9.60
N LEU A 233 -4.23 1.86 -10.24
CA LEU A 233 -2.89 2.35 -9.92
C LEU A 233 -2.91 3.21 -8.66
N VAL A 234 -3.91 4.08 -8.53
CA VAL A 234 -4.03 5.02 -7.42
C VAL A 234 -4.49 4.28 -6.15
N GLU A 235 -5.66 3.66 -6.18
CA GLU A 235 -6.24 2.96 -5.03
C GLU A 235 -5.52 1.64 -4.74
N GLY A 236 -5.25 0.85 -5.78
CA GLY A 236 -4.50 -0.40 -5.62
C GLY A 236 -3.04 -0.16 -5.23
N GLY A 237 -2.45 0.94 -5.69
CA GLY A 237 -1.13 1.37 -5.23
C GLY A 237 -1.16 1.79 -3.76
N ALA A 238 -2.10 2.64 -3.34
CA ALA A 238 -2.24 3.03 -1.95
C ALA A 238 -2.41 1.82 -1.02
N GLU A 239 -3.29 0.87 -1.37
CA GLU A 239 -3.43 -0.40 -0.63
C GLU A 239 -2.14 -1.23 -0.56
N LEU A 240 -1.39 -1.30 -1.66
CA LEU A 240 -0.11 -2.02 -1.68
C LEU A 240 0.92 -1.34 -0.75
N TYR A 241 1.00 -0.02 -0.79
CA TYR A 241 1.98 0.73 -0.01
C TYR A 241 1.62 0.80 1.47
N ILE A 242 0.34 0.87 1.84
CA ILE A 242 -0.02 0.66 3.25
C ILE A 242 0.32 -0.75 3.71
N ALA A 243 0.15 -1.78 2.86
CA ALA A 243 0.54 -3.14 3.20
C ALA A 243 2.06 -3.27 3.39
N LYS A 244 2.87 -2.60 2.58
CA LYS A 244 4.34 -2.67 2.69
C LYS A 244 4.88 -1.97 3.94
N TYR A 245 4.24 -0.87 4.37
CA TYR A 245 4.78 0.00 5.41
C TYR A 245 4.04 -0.05 6.75
N PHE A 246 2.74 -0.38 6.77
CA PHE A 246 1.88 -0.13 7.95
C PHE A 246 1.02 -1.31 8.37
N THR A 247 0.35 -1.98 7.43
CA THR A 247 -0.66 -3.00 7.77
C THR A 247 -0.15 -4.42 7.57
N HIS A 248 0.79 -4.67 6.65
CA HIS A 248 1.25 -6.01 6.26
C HIS A 248 0.15 -6.95 5.74
N TYR A 249 -0.98 -6.41 5.29
CA TYR A 249 -2.01 -7.13 4.54
C TYR A 249 -2.80 -6.17 3.66
N THR A 250 -3.55 -6.72 2.70
CA THR A 250 -4.40 -5.98 1.77
C THR A 250 -5.86 -6.25 2.06
N ARG A 251 -6.67 -5.18 2.21
CA ARG A 251 -8.11 -5.28 2.48
C ARG A 251 -8.95 -5.05 1.23
N HIS A 252 -8.56 -4.07 0.40
CA HIS A 252 -9.33 -3.69 -0.78
C HIS A 252 -8.50 -3.80 -2.06
N TYR A 253 -9.17 -3.60 -3.20
CA TYR A 253 -8.53 -3.53 -4.53
C TYR A 253 -7.59 -4.71 -4.86
N THR A 254 -7.88 -5.89 -4.32
CA THR A 254 -6.94 -7.03 -4.34
C THR A 254 -6.45 -7.41 -5.73
N PRO A 255 -7.27 -7.44 -6.79
CA PRO A 255 -6.75 -7.69 -8.14
C PRO A 255 -5.68 -6.70 -8.57
N ALA A 256 -5.86 -5.42 -8.22
CA ALA A 256 -4.89 -4.37 -8.50
C ALA A 256 -3.60 -4.60 -7.72
N VAL A 257 -3.71 -4.83 -6.42
CA VAL A 257 -2.56 -5.11 -5.56
C VAL A 257 -1.78 -6.33 -6.07
N GLN A 258 -2.45 -7.43 -6.37
CA GLN A 258 -1.78 -8.64 -6.85
C GLN A 258 -1.16 -8.46 -8.24
N PHE A 259 -1.77 -7.68 -9.12
CA PHE A 259 -1.15 -7.28 -10.39
C PHE A 259 0.13 -6.46 -10.16
N LEU A 260 0.08 -5.46 -9.26
CA LEU A 260 1.24 -4.62 -8.93
C LEU A 260 2.36 -5.42 -8.25
N THR A 261 2.04 -6.35 -7.35
CA THR A 261 2.99 -7.31 -6.78
C THR A 261 3.63 -8.17 -7.87
N GLY A 262 2.86 -8.61 -8.86
CA GLY A 262 3.39 -9.34 -10.02
C GLY A 262 4.31 -8.49 -10.90
N LEU A 263 3.98 -7.21 -11.08
CA LEU A 263 4.83 -6.26 -11.79
C LEU A 263 6.16 -6.06 -11.05
N GLU A 264 6.13 -5.88 -9.73
CA GLU A 264 7.31 -5.76 -8.87
C GLU A 264 8.15 -7.04 -8.90
N TYR A 265 7.55 -8.22 -8.80
CA TYR A 265 8.27 -9.50 -8.90
C TYR A 265 9.03 -9.65 -10.23
N LEU A 266 8.47 -9.12 -11.32
CA LEU A 266 9.08 -9.21 -12.65
C LEU A 266 10.12 -8.13 -12.91
N CYS A 267 9.87 -6.91 -12.45
CA CYS A 267 10.59 -5.72 -12.88
C CYS A 267 11.42 -5.07 -11.77
N GLY A 268 11.26 -5.51 -10.52
CA GLY A 268 11.83 -4.90 -9.33
C GLY A 268 11.01 -3.74 -8.79
N SER A 269 11.28 -3.36 -7.54
CA SER A 269 10.62 -2.26 -6.84
C SER A 269 10.84 -0.91 -7.53
N GLU A 270 12.01 -0.68 -8.15
CA GLU A 270 12.33 0.59 -8.82
C GLU A 270 11.27 1.01 -9.86
N LEU A 271 10.80 0.08 -10.71
CA LEU A 271 9.76 0.39 -11.69
C LEU A 271 8.41 0.64 -11.02
N LEU A 272 8.06 -0.14 -9.99
CA LEU A 272 6.80 0.02 -9.28
C LEU A 272 6.76 1.38 -8.58
N ASP A 273 7.84 1.78 -7.93
CA ASP A 273 8.01 3.08 -7.29
C ASP A 273 7.88 4.22 -8.32
N GLU A 274 8.53 4.08 -9.49
CA GLU A 274 8.43 5.06 -10.58
C GLU A 274 6.99 5.18 -11.10
N VAL A 275 6.26 4.07 -11.21
CA VAL A 275 4.85 4.09 -11.61
C VAL A 275 3.99 4.75 -10.55
N PHE A 276 4.06 4.30 -9.29
CA PHE A 276 3.15 4.75 -8.25
C PHE A 276 3.36 6.22 -7.86
N PHE A 277 4.60 6.63 -7.60
CA PHE A 277 4.89 7.97 -7.10
C PHE A 277 5.02 9.03 -8.21
N ALA A 278 4.90 8.66 -9.49
CA ALA A 278 4.86 9.63 -10.56
C ALA A 278 3.53 10.39 -10.60
N HIS A 279 3.58 11.68 -10.90
CA HIS A 279 2.37 12.48 -11.19
C HIS A 279 1.52 11.92 -12.34
N ASP A 280 2.11 11.11 -13.23
CA ASP A 280 1.44 10.49 -14.36
C ASP A 280 1.72 8.98 -14.40
N SER A 281 1.27 8.25 -13.37
CA SER A 281 1.47 6.81 -13.20
C SER A 281 1.08 6.00 -14.43
N ALA A 282 -0.04 6.35 -15.05
CA ALA A 282 -0.53 5.67 -16.25
C ALA A 282 0.37 5.91 -17.47
N TYR A 283 0.99 7.09 -17.60
CA TYR A 283 2.01 7.35 -18.62
C TYR A 283 3.22 6.47 -18.44
N VAL A 284 3.78 6.46 -17.23
CA VAL A 284 4.99 5.67 -16.93
C VAL A 284 4.74 4.19 -17.22
N LEU A 285 3.63 3.64 -16.75
CA LEU A 285 3.28 2.24 -17.00
C LEU A 285 3.02 1.98 -18.49
N SER A 286 2.31 2.87 -19.19
CA SER A 286 1.99 2.70 -20.61
C SER A 286 3.25 2.74 -21.48
N GLU A 287 4.16 3.67 -21.24
CA GLU A 287 5.46 3.73 -21.93
C GLU A 287 6.27 2.47 -21.68
N TYR A 288 6.29 1.99 -20.44
CA TYR A 288 6.96 0.74 -20.10
C TYR A 288 6.35 -0.42 -20.90
N LEU A 289 5.04 -0.64 -20.84
CA LEU A 289 4.37 -1.73 -21.55
C LEU A 289 4.53 -1.62 -23.08
N ILE A 290 4.51 -0.41 -23.65
CA ILE A 290 4.76 -0.22 -25.09
C ILE A 290 6.20 -0.57 -25.46
N SER A 291 7.18 -0.23 -24.62
CA SER A 291 8.56 -0.70 -24.78
C SER A 291 8.66 -2.23 -24.70
N GLN A 292 7.75 -2.85 -23.94
CA GLN A 292 7.59 -4.29 -23.87
C GLN A 292 6.81 -4.91 -25.05
N GLY A 293 6.35 -4.09 -26.01
CA GLY A 293 5.77 -4.53 -27.28
C GLY A 293 4.25 -4.69 -27.24
N PHE A 294 3.60 -4.17 -26.19
CA PHE A 294 2.15 -4.00 -26.18
C PHE A 294 1.76 -2.85 -27.10
N SER A 295 0.67 -3.04 -27.84
CA SER A 295 0.07 -1.99 -28.65
C SER A 295 -0.81 -1.08 -27.80
N PRO A 296 -1.02 0.17 -28.21
CA PRO A 296 -1.97 1.06 -27.55
C PRO A 296 -3.38 0.50 -27.41
N GLU A 297 -3.87 -0.23 -28.42
CA GLU A 297 -5.18 -0.88 -28.35
C GLU A 297 -5.25 -1.94 -27.23
N GLU A 298 -4.19 -2.74 -27.07
CA GLU A 298 -4.09 -3.71 -25.97
C GLU A 298 -4.07 -3.03 -24.60
N LEU A 299 -3.45 -1.86 -24.47
CA LEU A 299 -3.47 -1.09 -23.22
C LEU A 299 -4.87 -0.61 -22.84
N ILE A 300 -5.68 -0.18 -23.81
CA ILE A 300 -7.09 0.20 -23.56
C ILE A 300 -7.86 -0.98 -23.00
N TYR A 301 -7.70 -2.16 -23.60
CA TYR A 301 -8.37 -3.38 -23.14
C TYR A 301 -7.89 -3.79 -21.74
N PHE A 302 -6.60 -3.64 -21.47
CA PHE A 302 -6.03 -3.92 -20.15
C PHE A 302 -6.60 -2.99 -19.09
N TYR A 303 -6.55 -1.67 -19.29
CA TYR A 303 -7.06 -0.69 -18.32
C TYR A 303 -8.57 -0.83 -18.08
N THR A 304 -9.34 -1.06 -19.15
CA THR A 304 -10.78 -1.34 -19.03
C THR A 304 -11.04 -2.60 -18.19
N THR A 305 -10.18 -3.61 -18.32
CA THR A 305 -10.28 -4.85 -17.55
C THR A 305 -9.94 -4.60 -16.08
N MET A 306 -8.85 -3.89 -15.78
CA MET A 306 -8.46 -3.55 -14.41
C MET A 306 -9.53 -2.73 -13.69
N TYR A 307 -10.11 -1.73 -14.35
CA TYR A 307 -11.23 -0.97 -13.81
C TYR A 307 -12.41 -1.87 -13.44
N ALA A 308 -12.80 -2.76 -14.35
CA ALA A 308 -13.91 -3.66 -14.11
C ALA A 308 -13.63 -4.61 -12.92
N MET A 309 -12.40 -5.10 -12.78
CA MET A 309 -11.98 -5.95 -11.66
C MET A 309 -12.05 -5.23 -10.32
N CYS A 310 -11.56 -4.00 -10.25
CA CYS A 310 -11.51 -3.24 -8.98
C CYS A 310 -12.90 -2.90 -8.45
N TYR A 311 -13.88 -2.70 -9.33
CA TYR A 311 -15.24 -2.31 -8.97
C TYR A 311 -16.27 -3.42 -9.14
N TRP A 312 -15.83 -4.68 -9.28
CA TRP A 312 -16.71 -5.85 -9.42
C TRP A 312 -17.75 -5.70 -10.53
N LYS A 313 -17.33 -5.10 -11.65
CA LYS A 313 -18.14 -4.87 -12.85
C LYS A 313 -17.78 -5.90 -13.91
N THR A 314 -18.74 -6.21 -14.77
CA THR A 314 -18.43 -6.92 -16.01
C THR A 314 -17.81 -5.93 -17.01
N PRO A 315 -16.59 -6.16 -17.53
CA PRO A 315 -16.04 -5.30 -18.56
C PRO A 315 -16.92 -5.35 -19.81
N THR A 316 -17.03 -4.21 -20.49
CA THR A 316 -17.79 -4.12 -21.74
C THR A 316 -16.83 -4.12 -22.92
N GLY A 317 -16.96 -5.09 -23.83
CA GLY A 317 -16.13 -5.17 -25.04
C GLY A 317 -14.95 -6.15 -24.93
N THR A 318 -13.89 -5.89 -25.70
CA THR A 318 -12.68 -6.71 -25.71
C THR A 318 -11.88 -6.48 -24.44
N VAL A 319 -11.35 -7.56 -23.85
CA VAL A 319 -10.54 -7.51 -22.63
C VAL A 319 -9.12 -8.00 -22.90
N LEU A 320 -8.19 -7.53 -22.09
CA LEU A 320 -6.86 -8.11 -21.95
C LEU A 320 -6.63 -8.33 -20.46
N ARG A 321 -6.56 -9.60 -20.07
CA ARG A 321 -6.48 -10.00 -18.67
C ARG A 321 -5.13 -9.58 -18.06
N PRO A 322 -5.09 -9.08 -16.81
CA PRO A 322 -3.83 -8.75 -16.12
C PRO A 322 -2.85 -9.93 -16.08
N GLU A 323 -3.36 -11.16 -15.90
CA GLU A 323 -2.56 -12.38 -15.90
C GLU A 323 -1.83 -12.56 -17.23
N ASP A 324 -2.52 -12.31 -18.37
CA ASP A 324 -1.93 -12.42 -19.70
C ASP A 324 -0.90 -11.31 -19.99
N VAL A 325 -1.10 -10.12 -19.41
CA VAL A 325 -0.09 -9.04 -19.44
C VAL A 325 1.18 -9.48 -18.71
N LEU A 326 1.04 -9.99 -17.47
CA LEU A 326 2.17 -10.46 -16.67
C LEU A 326 2.88 -11.65 -17.32
N ILE A 327 2.16 -12.63 -17.89
CA ILE A 327 2.75 -13.79 -18.59
C ILE A 327 3.61 -13.32 -19.76
N ARG A 328 3.11 -12.40 -20.59
CA ARG A 328 3.87 -11.86 -21.73
C ARG A 328 5.11 -11.10 -21.28
N LEU A 329 5.00 -10.34 -20.17
CA LEU A 329 6.16 -9.68 -19.56
C LEU A 329 7.19 -10.70 -19.07
N TYR A 330 6.75 -11.74 -18.36
CA TYR A 330 7.61 -12.83 -17.88
C TYR A 330 8.39 -13.47 -19.03
N GLU A 331 7.68 -13.90 -20.08
CA GLU A 331 8.29 -14.56 -21.24
C GLU A 331 9.29 -13.64 -21.94
N LYS A 332 9.01 -12.33 -22.02
CA LYS A 332 9.91 -11.37 -22.64
C LYS A 332 11.16 -11.08 -21.80
N LEU A 333 11.00 -10.92 -20.49
CA LEU A 333 12.08 -10.53 -19.58
C LEU A 333 12.99 -11.72 -19.24
N ARG A 334 12.41 -12.91 -19.03
CA ARG A 334 13.12 -14.09 -18.53
C ARG A 334 13.41 -15.13 -19.62
N GLY A 335 12.66 -15.13 -20.73
CA GLY A 335 12.88 -16.05 -21.86
C GLY A 335 12.61 -17.53 -21.56
N SER A 336 12.03 -17.84 -20.40
CA SER A 336 11.71 -19.19 -19.91
C SER A 336 10.21 -19.40 -19.83
N ASP A 337 9.77 -20.67 -19.82
CA ASP A 337 8.37 -21.02 -19.54
C ASP A 337 8.00 -20.63 -18.12
N PHE A 338 7.01 -19.74 -17.99
CA PHE A 338 6.55 -19.22 -16.71
C PHE A 338 5.98 -20.31 -15.81
N ARG A 339 5.51 -21.43 -16.40
CA ARG A 339 4.96 -22.58 -15.66
C ARG A 339 5.98 -23.30 -14.79
N ALA A 340 7.26 -23.06 -15.03
CA ALA A 340 8.36 -23.61 -14.23
C ALA A 340 8.72 -22.73 -13.01
N ASP A 341 8.05 -21.59 -12.82
CA ASP A 341 8.24 -20.68 -11.68
C ASP A 341 7.01 -20.76 -10.75
N PRO A 342 7.08 -21.57 -9.67
CA PRO A 342 5.96 -21.75 -8.75
C PRO A 342 5.53 -20.45 -8.06
N THR A 343 6.49 -19.57 -7.75
CA THR A 343 6.24 -18.26 -7.14
C THR A 343 5.40 -17.39 -8.08
N PHE A 344 5.81 -17.27 -9.33
CA PHE A 344 5.07 -16.48 -10.31
C PHE A 344 3.70 -17.07 -10.61
N CYS A 345 3.60 -18.39 -10.71
CA CYS A 345 2.33 -19.08 -10.91
C CYS A 345 1.36 -18.81 -9.77
N TYR A 346 1.84 -18.73 -8.52
CA TYR A 346 1.02 -18.36 -7.38
C TYR A 346 0.49 -16.93 -7.49
N ILE A 347 1.32 -15.95 -7.89
CA ILE A 347 0.88 -14.57 -8.12
C ILE A 347 -0.21 -14.51 -9.20
N LEU A 348 -0.08 -15.26 -10.29
CA LEU A 348 -1.11 -15.29 -11.33
C LEU A 348 -2.44 -15.85 -10.80
N SER A 349 -2.37 -16.90 -9.98
CA SER A 349 -3.55 -17.49 -9.34
C SER A 349 -4.19 -16.60 -8.30
N SER A 350 -3.45 -15.72 -7.62
CA SER A 350 -4.04 -14.79 -6.63
C SER A 350 -4.82 -13.65 -7.29
N ILE A 351 -4.50 -13.31 -8.54
CA ILE A 351 -5.28 -12.39 -9.40
C ILE A 351 -6.54 -13.10 -9.90
N TYR A 352 -6.41 -14.37 -10.28
CA TYR A 352 -7.50 -15.21 -10.77
C TYR A 352 -8.38 -15.69 -9.59
N LYS A 353 -9.41 -14.92 -9.18
CA LYS A 353 -10.50 -15.47 -8.34
C LYS A 353 -11.79 -15.63 -9.15
N GLU A 354 -12.43 -16.79 -9.02
CA GLU A 354 -13.66 -17.15 -9.74
C GLU A 354 -14.80 -16.14 -9.50
N ASP A 355 -14.84 -15.52 -8.31
CA ASP A 355 -15.86 -14.55 -7.90
C ASP A 355 -15.86 -13.23 -8.69
N PHE A 356 -14.79 -12.94 -9.45
CA PHE A 356 -14.72 -11.74 -10.28
C PHE A 356 -15.51 -11.87 -11.61
N GLY A 357 -16.11 -13.04 -11.88
CA GLY A 357 -17.01 -13.23 -13.03
C GLY A 357 -16.31 -13.27 -14.39
N PHE A 358 -15.03 -13.67 -14.44
CA PHE A 358 -14.21 -13.72 -15.67
C PHE A 358 -14.34 -15.00 -16.49
N ASP A 359 -15.16 -15.96 -16.06
CA ASP A 359 -15.50 -17.17 -16.85
C ASP A 359 -16.09 -16.88 -18.23
N VAL A 360 -16.42 -15.61 -18.52
CA VAL A 360 -16.97 -15.15 -19.79
C VAL A 360 -15.91 -14.62 -20.78
N PHE A 361 -14.65 -14.45 -20.36
CA PHE A 361 -13.61 -13.86 -21.21
C PHE A 361 -12.46 -14.83 -21.53
N PRO A 362 -12.21 -15.08 -22.82
CA PRO A 362 -11.23 -16.09 -23.23
C PRO A 362 -9.81 -15.64 -22.90
N SER A 363 -9.06 -16.53 -22.24
CA SER A 363 -7.60 -16.44 -22.14
C SER A 363 -6.96 -17.69 -22.72
N PRO A 364 -5.84 -17.58 -23.44
CA PRO A 364 -5.08 -18.76 -23.86
C PRO A 364 -4.53 -19.56 -22.67
N ASN A 365 -4.46 -18.95 -21.49
CA ASN A 365 -3.94 -19.56 -20.27
C ASN A 365 -5.05 -19.97 -19.28
N GLU A 366 -6.33 -19.86 -19.65
CA GLU A 366 -7.46 -20.07 -18.73
C GLU A 366 -7.44 -21.45 -18.05
N GLU A 367 -7.24 -22.53 -18.81
CA GLU A 367 -7.19 -23.90 -18.27
C GLU A 367 -6.02 -24.10 -17.30
N PHE A 368 -4.88 -23.45 -17.58
CA PHE A 368 -3.73 -23.47 -16.68
C PHE A 368 -4.03 -22.71 -15.39
N LEU A 369 -4.59 -21.49 -15.48
CA LEU A 369 -4.92 -20.68 -14.31
C LEU A 369 -5.93 -21.39 -13.41
N LYS A 370 -7.01 -21.95 -14.00
CA LYS A 370 -8.00 -22.75 -13.26
C LYS A 370 -7.40 -23.96 -12.54
N SER A 371 -6.46 -24.66 -13.18
CA SER A 371 -5.85 -25.86 -12.60
C SER A 371 -4.74 -25.58 -11.56
N ASN A 372 -4.27 -24.34 -11.48
CA ASN A 372 -3.25 -23.89 -10.53
C ASN A 372 -3.79 -22.90 -9.49
N LEU A 373 -5.11 -22.75 -9.42
CA LEU A 373 -5.75 -22.16 -8.24
C LEU A 373 -5.33 -22.97 -7.02
N LEU A 374 -4.97 -22.26 -5.95
CA LEU A 374 -4.91 -22.91 -4.64
C LEU A 374 -6.27 -23.51 -4.37
N SER A 375 -6.29 -24.82 -4.20
CA SER A 375 -7.50 -25.45 -3.70
C SER A 375 -7.76 -24.92 -2.29
N TYR A 376 -9.02 -24.94 -1.88
CA TYR A 376 -9.37 -24.75 -0.46
C TYR A 376 -8.53 -25.67 0.46
N GLU A 377 -8.18 -26.86 -0.03
CA GLU A 377 -7.33 -27.83 0.65
C GLU A 377 -5.87 -27.38 0.77
N ASP A 378 -5.31 -26.68 -0.23
CA ASP A 378 -3.98 -26.08 -0.15
C ASP A 378 -3.98 -24.98 0.93
N ASN A 379 -4.94 -24.06 0.90
CA ASN A 379 -5.08 -23.01 1.94
C ASN A 379 -5.18 -23.61 3.34
N GLN A 380 -5.99 -24.67 3.51
CA GLN A 380 -6.06 -25.41 4.76
C GLN A 380 -4.72 -26.07 5.14
N ALA A 381 -4.00 -26.68 4.19
CA ALA A 381 -2.81 -27.45 4.49
C ALA A 381 -1.64 -26.63 5.08
N PHE A 382 -1.55 -25.33 4.79
CA PHE A 382 -0.47 -24.48 5.33
C PHE A 382 -0.94 -23.41 6.33
N PHE A 383 -2.13 -22.80 6.16
CA PHE A 383 -2.64 -21.86 7.17
C PHE A 383 -3.14 -22.58 8.40
N TYR A 384 -3.86 -23.69 8.26
CA TYR A 384 -4.46 -24.36 9.43
C TYR A 384 -3.43 -24.81 10.46
N PRO A 385 -2.24 -25.37 10.10
CA PRO A 385 -1.20 -25.64 11.09
C PRO A 385 -0.62 -24.40 11.78
N ILE A 386 -0.63 -23.23 11.11
CA ILE A 386 -0.18 -21.96 11.69
C ILE A 386 -1.28 -21.43 12.62
N LEU A 387 -2.53 -21.40 12.17
CA LEU A 387 -3.69 -21.02 12.98
C LEU A 387 -3.83 -21.93 14.21
N GLN A 388 -3.62 -23.24 14.09
CA GLN A 388 -3.61 -24.16 15.24
C GLN A 388 -2.51 -23.82 16.26
N GLN A 389 -1.33 -23.39 15.82
CA GLN A 389 -0.27 -22.93 16.73
C GLN A 389 -0.66 -21.63 17.44
N LEU A 390 -1.48 -20.79 16.81
CA LEU A 390 -2.06 -19.59 17.43
C LEU A 390 -3.23 -19.95 18.37
N ASP A 391 -4.04 -20.95 18.03
CA ASP A 391 -5.19 -21.45 18.80
C ASP A 391 -4.80 -22.22 20.09
N ASP A 392 -3.53 -22.64 20.23
CA ASP A 392 -3.00 -23.19 21.49
C ASP A 392 -2.98 -22.16 22.65
N LEU A 393 -3.44 -20.92 22.39
CA LEU A 393 -3.78 -19.88 23.36
C LEU A 393 -5.31 -19.86 23.61
N PRO A 394 -5.87 -20.78 24.43
CA PRO A 394 -7.30 -20.73 24.75
C PRO A 394 -7.66 -19.39 25.41
N PRO A 395 -8.81 -18.77 25.07
CA PRO A 395 -9.96 -19.34 24.34
C PRO A 395 -10.07 -18.90 22.87
N LEU A 396 -8.98 -18.55 22.19
CA LEU A 396 -9.04 -17.86 20.90
C LEU A 396 -9.10 -18.85 19.71
N GLN A 397 -9.97 -18.58 18.74
CA GLN A 397 -9.92 -19.17 17.40
C GLN A 397 -9.53 -18.11 16.38
N PHE A 398 -8.53 -18.36 15.55
CA PHE A 398 -8.11 -17.42 14.51
C PHE A 398 -8.66 -17.80 13.13
N TYR A 399 -9.15 -16.82 12.38
CA TYR A 399 -9.58 -16.99 10.99
C TYR A 399 -8.86 -15.99 10.08
N ALA A 400 -8.32 -16.48 8.97
CA ALA A 400 -7.75 -15.63 7.93
C ALA A 400 -8.83 -15.25 6.90
N THR A 401 -9.09 -13.95 6.73
CA THR A 401 -10.14 -13.46 5.82
C THR A 401 -9.64 -13.42 4.37
N GLN A 402 -8.43 -12.93 4.17
CA GLN A 402 -7.87 -12.67 2.85
C GLN A 402 -6.36 -12.90 2.78
N ILE A 403 -5.96 -13.83 1.92
CA ILE A 403 -4.57 -14.16 1.65
C ILE A 403 -4.10 -13.40 0.41
N CYS A 404 -2.96 -12.75 0.51
CA CYS A 404 -2.34 -11.99 -0.58
C CYS A 404 -0.84 -12.27 -0.67
N CYS A 405 -0.27 -12.09 -1.87
CA CYS A 405 1.18 -12.01 -2.02
C CYS A 405 1.63 -10.59 -1.73
N LEU A 406 2.67 -10.46 -0.91
CA LEU A 406 3.28 -9.18 -0.58
C LEU A 406 4.78 -9.27 -0.79
N TYR A 407 5.35 -8.33 -1.53
CA TYR A 407 6.79 -8.27 -1.76
C TYR A 407 7.41 -7.29 -0.76
N LEU A 408 8.24 -7.81 0.15
CA LEU A 408 8.93 -7.06 1.21
C LEU A 408 10.43 -7.32 1.10
N ASP A 409 11.24 -6.27 1.13
CA ASP A 409 12.72 -6.36 1.19
C ASP A 409 13.35 -7.31 0.15
N GLY A 410 12.83 -7.32 -1.08
CA GLY A 410 13.36 -8.18 -2.15
C GLY A 410 12.89 -9.63 -2.11
N LYS A 411 11.91 -9.96 -1.24
CA LYS A 411 11.37 -11.31 -1.08
C LYS A 411 9.84 -11.30 -1.08
N LEU A 412 9.25 -12.35 -1.65
CA LEU A 412 7.79 -12.54 -1.64
C LEU A 412 7.36 -13.30 -0.38
N TYR A 413 6.34 -12.79 0.28
CA TYR A 413 5.69 -13.36 1.45
C TYR A 413 4.21 -13.62 1.16
N LEU A 414 3.61 -14.50 1.95
CA LEU A 414 2.16 -14.59 2.07
C LEU A 414 1.72 -13.75 3.26
N ALA A 415 0.72 -12.91 3.04
CA ALA A 415 0.17 -12.03 4.06
C ALA A 415 -1.33 -12.27 4.18
N ALA A 416 -1.84 -12.27 5.41
CA ALA A 416 -3.26 -12.34 5.66
C ALA A 416 -3.69 -11.47 6.84
N GLU A 417 -4.87 -10.88 6.72
CA GLU A 417 -5.59 -10.39 7.89
C GLU A 417 -6.14 -11.58 8.67
N VAL A 418 -5.92 -11.57 9.97
CA VAL A 418 -6.39 -12.60 10.89
C VAL A 418 -7.25 -11.95 11.96
N SER A 419 -8.48 -12.43 12.05
CA SER A 419 -9.44 -12.00 13.07
C SER A 419 -9.48 -13.01 14.21
N ARG A 420 -9.62 -12.50 15.44
CA ARG A 420 -9.83 -13.31 16.64
C ARG A 420 -11.32 -13.59 16.83
N TYR A 421 -11.65 -14.86 17.08
CA TYR A 421 -13.00 -15.30 17.43
C TYR A 421 -13.01 -15.71 18.90
N ASP A 422 -13.82 -14.98 19.68
CA ASP A 422 -13.85 -15.07 21.14
C ASP A 422 -14.95 -16.02 21.67
N GLY A 423 -15.63 -16.74 20.79
CA GLY A 423 -16.50 -17.87 21.17
C GLY A 423 -17.96 -17.55 21.51
N ASP A 424 -18.45 -16.33 21.25
CA ASP A 424 -19.87 -16.03 21.37
C ASP A 424 -20.62 -16.36 20.06
N ASP A 425 -21.52 -17.33 20.19
CA ASP A 425 -22.31 -18.04 19.16
C ASP A 425 -23.44 -17.20 18.53
N ASP A 426 -23.31 -15.87 18.45
CA ASP A 426 -24.26 -15.04 17.70
C ASP A 426 -23.77 -14.89 16.25
N ASP A 427 -24.58 -15.40 15.32
CA ASP A 427 -24.44 -15.49 13.85
C ASP A 427 -24.14 -14.15 13.09
N THR A 428 -23.58 -13.14 13.76
CA THR A 428 -22.97 -11.97 13.15
C THR A 428 -21.45 -12.11 13.26
N ASN A 429 -20.87 -12.84 12.30
CA ASN A 429 -19.45 -12.75 11.97
C ASN A 429 -19.05 -11.27 11.88
N ASP A 430 -17.88 -10.95 12.42
CA ASP A 430 -17.32 -9.63 12.68
C ASP A 430 -17.75 -9.10 14.06
N ASP A 431 -17.00 -9.48 15.10
CA ASP A 431 -16.87 -8.60 16.26
C ASP A 431 -16.05 -7.38 15.79
N PRO A 432 -16.66 -6.20 15.58
CA PRO A 432 -15.96 -5.02 15.11
C PRO A 432 -14.95 -4.47 16.14
N GLY A 433 -14.83 -5.10 17.31
CA GLY A 433 -13.84 -4.80 18.34
C GLY A 433 -12.74 -5.85 18.50
N ALA A 434 -12.77 -6.97 17.77
CA ALA A 434 -11.70 -7.94 17.80
C ALA A 434 -10.47 -7.36 17.07
N PRO A 435 -9.28 -7.28 17.71
CA PRO A 435 -8.11 -6.71 17.07
C PRO A 435 -7.76 -7.56 15.85
N HIS A 436 -7.78 -6.94 14.67
CA HIS A 436 -7.27 -7.54 13.45
C HIS A 436 -5.74 -7.55 13.51
N GLU A 437 -5.13 -8.71 13.29
CA GLU A 437 -3.69 -8.85 13.23
C GLU A 437 -3.27 -9.20 11.81
N ALA A 438 -2.07 -8.78 11.42
CA ALA A 438 -1.50 -9.20 10.15
C ALA A 438 -0.62 -10.43 10.40
N LEU A 439 -0.87 -11.50 9.66
CA LEU A 439 -0.03 -12.68 9.65
C LEU A 439 0.84 -12.65 8.40
N VAL A 440 2.14 -12.48 8.59
CA VAL A 440 3.14 -12.52 7.51
C VAL A 440 3.87 -13.86 7.58
N ILE A 441 3.87 -14.60 6.47
CA ILE A 441 4.40 -15.96 6.38
C ILE A 441 5.53 -15.97 5.36
N ASP A 442 6.70 -16.41 5.84
CA ASP A 442 7.82 -16.76 4.99
C ASP A 442 7.54 -18.12 4.34
N TYR A 443 7.05 -18.08 3.09
CA TYR A 443 6.57 -19.25 2.38
C TYR A 443 7.51 -19.62 1.23
N ASP A 444 7.96 -20.87 1.22
CA ASP A 444 8.69 -21.45 0.10
C ASP A 444 7.68 -22.01 -0.93
N PHE A 445 7.56 -21.31 -2.06
CA PHE A 445 6.63 -21.66 -3.14
C PHE A 445 7.05 -22.93 -3.90
N GLU A 446 8.33 -23.33 -3.86
CA GLU A 446 8.80 -24.57 -4.49
C GLU A 446 8.42 -25.79 -3.65
N THR A 447 8.72 -25.74 -2.35
CA THR A 447 8.45 -26.87 -1.44
C THR A 447 7.04 -26.85 -0.85
N ARG A 448 6.33 -25.71 -0.97
CA ARG A 448 5.02 -25.44 -0.39
C ARG A 448 5.00 -25.55 1.13
N VAL A 449 6.03 -25.00 1.78
CA VAL A 449 6.22 -25.05 3.23
C VAL A 449 6.44 -23.65 3.78
N ALA A 450 5.74 -23.32 4.86
CA ALA A 450 6.03 -22.15 5.67
C ALA A 450 7.28 -22.39 6.52
N SER A 451 8.29 -21.53 6.37
CA SER A 451 9.55 -21.62 7.11
C SER A 451 9.52 -20.85 8.43
N SER A 452 8.79 -19.74 8.48
CA SER A 452 8.48 -18.96 9.66
C SER A 452 7.23 -18.10 9.44
N TYR A 453 6.66 -17.56 10.52
CA TYR A 453 5.60 -16.57 10.45
C TYR A 453 5.77 -15.53 11.56
N GLU A 454 5.19 -14.36 11.33
CA GLU A 454 5.13 -13.25 12.27
C GLU A 454 3.68 -12.77 12.39
N LEU A 455 3.21 -12.61 13.63
CA LEU A 455 2.01 -11.82 13.90
C LEU A 455 2.45 -10.38 14.10
N PHE A 456 2.08 -9.55 13.16
CA PHE A 456 2.34 -8.12 13.17
C PHE A 456 1.10 -7.39 13.69
N MET A 457 1.31 -6.60 14.74
CA MET A 457 0.35 -5.61 15.19
C MET A 457 0.83 -4.24 14.75
N PRO A 458 0.04 -3.54 13.92
CA PRO A 458 0.38 -2.21 13.49
C PRO A 458 0.50 -1.21 14.65
N PRO A 459 1.30 -0.15 14.49
CA PRO A 459 1.44 0.89 15.50
C PRO A 459 0.09 1.62 15.68
N MET A 460 -0.62 1.30 16.77
CA MET A 460 -1.88 1.96 17.11
C MET A 460 -1.61 3.35 17.67
N VAL A 461 -2.26 4.37 17.09
CA VAL A 461 -2.22 5.74 17.60
C VAL A 461 -3.39 5.93 18.57
N GLU A 462 -3.09 6.25 19.82
CA GLU A 462 -4.12 6.64 20.79
C GLU A 462 -4.66 8.05 20.47
N LEU A 463 -5.87 8.13 19.93
CA LEU A 463 -6.55 9.41 19.75
C LEU A 463 -6.96 9.97 21.13
N ASN A 464 -6.30 11.05 21.55
CA ASN A 464 -6.63 11.77 22.78
C ASN A 464 -7.93 12.58 22.58
N GLY A 465 -9.06 11.98 22.98
CA GLY A 465 -10.41 12.59 22.88
C GLY A 465 -10.73 13.72 23.85
#